data_AF-A0A9P5EW85-F1
#
_entry.id   AF-A0A9P5EW85-F1
#
_cell.length_a   1.000
_cell.length_b   1.000
_cell.length_c   1.000
_cell.angle_alpha   90.00
_cell.angle_beta   90.00
_cell.angle_gamma   90.00
#
_symmetry.space_group_name_H-M   'P 1'
#
loop_
_entity.id
_entity.type
_entity.pdbx_description
1 polymer ?
#
loop_
_entity_poly.entity_id
_entity_poly.type
_entity_poly.pdbx_seq_one_letter_code
_entity_poly.pdbx_strand_id
1 'polypeptide(L)'
;MAATDKETIKNLAENGHIITAKEVADIDKAEKALTGNDHTVKNGLAATAQSVHDKQQTFLKMEADLKSKPESDITKDDAKELQTAEARLLGHRPPAGSAAATFQSIADKNEAAHQREDASIEGRKETAVKADQNGSTNEKEDVPAKDSGVSEKKEAATPYQDEVVSAKPDPSTAKITDASEKKDDATVPEATEIIKKQEELAMITESFEKKDEIAKEMKEVEKRMGEFLDSQEPGSQDSHP
;
A
#
# COMPACT_ATOMS: atom_id res chain seq x y z
N MET A 1 12.86 -7.91 22.39
CA MET A 1 12.34 -6.89 23.31
C MET A 1 10.83 -7.00 23.30
N ALA A 2 10.17 -7.21 24.43
CA ALA A 2 8.71 -7.17 24.47
C ALA A 2 8.26 -5.71 24.34
N ALA A 3 7.37 -5.40 23.40
CA ALA A 3 6.82 -4.05 23.26
C ALA A 3 6.11 -3.67 24.57
N THR A 4 6.56 -2.60 25.20
CA THR A 4 6.13 -2.21 26.56
C THR A 4 4.84 -1.40 26.58
N ASP A 5 4.39 -0.92 25.43
CA ASP A 5 3.25 -0.03 25.29
C ASP A 5 2.54 -0.21 23.93
N LYS A 6 1.29 0.23 23.87
CA LYS A 6 0.42 0.08 22.69
C LYS A 6 0.91 0.89 21.49
N GLU A 7 1.57 2.02 21.75
CA GLU A 7 2.04 2.92 20.71
C GLU A 7 3.25 2.33 20.01
N THR A 8 4.18 1.74 20.76
CA THR A 8 5.28 0.94 20.19
C THR A 8 4.78 -0.16 19.28
N ILE A 9 3.71 -0.89 19.65
CA ILE A 9 3.12 -1.94 18.79
C ILE A 9 2.63 -1.36 17.45
N LYS A 10 1.95 -0.21 17.48
CA LYS A 10 1.46 0.46 16.26
C LYS A 10 2.60 1.03 15.43
N ASN A 11 3.54 1.72 16.06
CA ASN A 11 4.71 2.30 15.40
C ASN A 11 5.57 1.21 14.75
N LEU A 12 5.75 0.07 15.40
CA LEU A 12 6.43 -1.08 14.80
C LEU A 12 5.71 -1.51 13.51
N ALA A 13 4.40 -1.66 13.54
CA ALA A 13 3.62 -2.03 12.37
C ALA A 13 3.66 -0.98 11.25
N GLU A 14 3.61 0.31 11.59
CA GLU A 14 3.75 1.42 10.63
C GLU A 14 5.13 1.45 9.98
N ASN A 15 6.18 1.09 10.72
CA ASN A 15 7.54 0.95 10.22
C ASN A 15 7.79 -0.38 9.47
N GLY A 16 6.74 -1.16 9.18
CA GLY A 16 6.83 -2.40 8.41
C GLY A 16 7.25 -3.63 9.22
N HIS A 17 7.34 -3.55 10.55
CA HIS A 17 7.57 -4.73 11.39
C HIS A 17 6.32 -5.61 11.44
N ILE A 18 6.44 -6.85 10.98
CA ILE A 18 5.35 -7.82 11.04
C ILE A 18 5.31 -8.41 12.44
N ILE A 19 4.22 -8.14 13.15
CA ILE A 19 3.95 -8.77 14.44
C ILE A 19 3.61 -10.23 14.15
N THR A 20 4.37 -11.14 14.73
CA THR A 20 4.18 -12.58 14.61
C THR A 20 3.22 -13.10 15.68
N ALA A 21 2.56 -14.23 15.42
CA ALA A 21 1.71 -14.90 16.41
C ALA A 21 2.46 -15.23 17.72
N LYS A 22 3.78 -15.49 17.63
CA LYS A 22 4.65 -15.69 18.79
C LYS A 22 4.75 -14.40 19.62
N GLU A 23 5.01 -13.27 18.99
CA GLU A 23 5.08 -11.97 19.69
C GLU A 23 3.75 -11.60 20.32
N VAL A 24 2.61 -11.87 19.66
CA VAL A 24 1.29 -11.67 20.27
C VAL A 24 1.12 -12.51 21.53
N ALA A 25 1.51 -13.79 21.49
CA ALA A 25 1.44 -14.68 22.65
C ALA A 25 2.39 -14.26 23.79
N ASP A 26 3.58 -13.76 23.46
CA ASP A 26 4.54 -13.26 24.43
C ASP A 26 4.06 -11.95 25.08
N ILE A 27 3.40 -11.07 24.31
CA ILE A 27 2.74 -9.85 24.82
C ILE A 27 1.55 -10.21 25.72
N ASP A 28 0.72 -11.19 25.35
CA ASP A 28 -0.40 -11.66 26.18
C ASP A 28 0.08 -12.23 27.53
N LYS A 29 1.13 -13.05 27.51
CA LYS A 29 1.74 -13.56 28.76
C LYS A 29 2.31 -12.44 29.62
N ALA A 30 2.99 -11.47 29.01
CA ALA A 30 3.54 -10.31 29.73
C ALA A 30 2.43 -9.43 30.32
N GLU A 31 1.34 -9.19 29.59
CA GLU A 31 0.18 -8.43 30.07
C GLU A 31 -0.52 -9.14 31.24
N LYS A 32 -0.70 -10.46 31.17
CA LYS A 32 -1.30 -11.25 32.26
C LYS A 32 -0.42 -11.22 33.51
N ALA A 33 0.89 -11.36 33.36
CA ALA A 33 1.83 -11.26 34.48
C ALA A 33 1.83 -9.87 35.14
N LEU A 34 1.64 -8.80 34.36
CA LEU A 34 1.62 -7.42 34.86
C LEU A 34 0.29 -7.04 35.51
N THR A 35 -0.84 -7.45 34.90
CA THR A 35 -2.18 -7.07 35.36
C THR A 35 -2.73 -8.00 36.44
N GLY A 36 -2.18 -9.20 36.57
CA GLY A 36 -2.69 -10.24 37.47
C GLY A 36 -4.04 -10.83 37.02
N ASN A 37 -4.50 -10.50 35.81
CA ASN A 37 -5.72 -11.03 35.23
C ASN A 37 -5.39 -12.20 34.30
N ASP A 38 -6.15 -13.30 34.40
CA ASP A 38 -5.99 -14.46 33.50
C ASP A 38 -6.58 -14.26 32.10
N HIS A 39 -7.36 -13.19 31.91
CA HIS A 39 -8.04 -12.88 30.66
C HIS A 39 -7.44 -11.66 29.98
N THR A 40 -7.51 -11.65 28.65
CA THR A 40 -7.05 -10.53 27.81
C THR A 40 -7.85 -9.28 28.15
N VAL A 41 -7.16 -8.18 28.43
CA VAL A 41 -7.82 -6.93 28.79
C VAL A 41 -8.41 -6.29 27.54
N LYS A 42 -9.69 -5.87 27.60
CA LYS A 42 -10.32 -5.13 26.49
C LYS A 42 -9.53 -3.86 26.21
N ASN A 43 -9.20 -3.62 24.95
CA ASN A 43 -8.31 -2.53 24.53
C ASN A 43 -6.92 -2.58 25.20
N GLY A 44 -6.49 -3.73 25.72
CA GLY A 44 -5.16 -3.96 26.30
C GLY A 44 -4.05 -4.01 25.26
N LEU A 45 -2.80 -4.19 25.71
CA LEU A 45 -1.65 -4.41 24.84
C LEU A 45 -1.84 -5.68 24.01
N ALA A 46 -2.25 -6.78 24.63
CA ALA A 46 -2.43 -8.05 23.93
C ALA A 46 -3.55 -7.96 22.89
N ALA A 47 -4.67 -7.32 23.24
CA ALA A 47 -5.75 -7.06 22.29
C ALA A 47 -5.29 -6.15 21.13
N THR A 48 -4.43 -5.16 21.40
CA THR A 48 -3.85 -4.30 20.36
C THR A 48 -2.91 -5.07 19.45
N ALA A 49 -2.01 -5.89 20.02
CA ALA A 49 -1.09 -6.74 19.28
C ALA A 49 -1.85 -7.70 18.35
N GLN A 50 -2.87 -8.37 18.87
CA GLN A 50 -3.72 -9.27 18.08
C GLN A 50 -4.43 -8.51 16.94
N SER A 51 -5.02 -7.34 17.24
CA SER A 51 -5.70 -6.54 16.22
C SER A 51 -4.76 -6.09 15.10
N VAL A 52 -3.55 -5.65 15.44
CA VAL A 52 -2.55 -5.23 14.46
C VAL A 52 -2.05 -6.42 13.65
N HIS A 53 -1.75 -7.55 14.30
CA HIS A 53 -1.40 -8.80 13.62
C HIS A 53 -2.47 -9.19 12.58
N ASP A 54 -3.75 -9.20 12.96
CA ASP A 54 -4.82 -9.61 12.06
C ASP A 54 -4.98 -8.66 10.86
N LYS A 55 -4.79 -7.35 11.08
CA LYS A 55 -4.77 -6.36 10.01
C LYS A 55 -3.58 -6.57 9.06
N GLN A 56 -2.39 -6.84 9.59
CA GLN A 56 -1.21 -7.14 8.79
C GLN A 56 -1.42 -8.40 7.95
N GLN A 57 -1.93 -9.48 8.54
CA GLN A 57 -2.23 -10.71 7.81
C GLN A 57 -3.27 -10.49 6.71
N THR A 58 -4.32 -9.70 6.99
CA THR A 58 -5.34 -9.35 5.98
C THR A 58 -4.71 -8.59 4.81
N PHE A 59 -3.89 -7.58 5.10
CA PHE A 59 -3.21 -6.79 4.08
C PHE A 59 -2.22 -7.63 3.26
N LEU A 60 -1.36 -8.40 3.91
CA LEU A 60 -0.38 -9.26 3.24
C LEU A 60 -1.05 -10.32 2.37
N LYS A 61 -2.18 -10.87 2.82
CA LYS A 61 -2.96 -11.82 2.02
C LYS A 61 -3.50 -11.16 0.75
N MET A 62 -4.15 -9.99 0.88
CA MET A 62 -4.66 -9.25 -0.28
C MET A 62 -3.52 -8.85 -1.22
N GLU A 63 -2.40 -8.39 -0.70
CA GLU A 63 -1.23 -8.05 -1.51
C GLU A 63 -0.68 -9.26 -2.27
N ALA A 64 -0.59 -10.42 -1.61
CA ALA A 64 -0.15 -11.66 -2.24
C ALA A 64 -1.12 -12.14 -3.33
N ASP A 65 -2.43 -12.08 -3.06
CA ASP A 65 -3.46 -12.42 -4.03
C ASP A 65 -3.35 -11.52 -5.27
N LEU A 66 -3.11 -10.22 -5.10
CA LEU A 66 -2.93 -9.29 -6.23
C LEU A 66 -1.59 -9.46 -6.95
N LYS A 67 -0.49 -9.77 -6.25
CA LYS A 67 0.80 -10.09 -6.89
C LYS A 67 0.75 -11.38 -7.72
N SER A 68 -0.19 -12.28 -7.41
CA SER A 68 -0.39 -13.52 -8.16
C SER A 68 -1.18 -13.32 -9.46
N LYS A 69 -1.95 -12.22 -9.57
CA LYS A 69 -2.67 -11.83 -10.78
C LYS A 69 -1.70 -11.21 -11.79
N PRO A 70 -1.90 -11.41 -13.10
CA PRO A 70 -1.14 -10.65 -14.11
C PRO A 70 -1.49 -9.17 -14.02
N GLU A 71 -0.53 -8.29 -14.36
CA GLU A 71 -0.71 -6.85 -14.21
C GLU A 71 -1.92 -6.31 -14.97
N SER A 72 -2.25 -6.87 -16.14
CA SER A 72 -3.41 -6.49 -16.97
C SER A 72 -4.75 -6.68 -16.28
N ASP A 73 -4.84 -7.62 -15.35
CA ASP A 73 -6.11 -8.04 -14.72
C ASP A 73 -6.34 -7.31 -13.39
N ILE A 74 -5.40 -6.46 -12.97
CA ILE A 74 -5.53 -5.65 -11.76
C ILE A 74 -6.55 -4.54 -12.04
N THR A 75 -7.67 -4.58 -11.33
CA THR A 75 -8.77 -3.62 -11.46
C THR A 75 -8.70 -2.48 -10.44
N LYS A 76 -9.49 -1.43 -10.63
CA LYS A 76 -9.62 -0.34 -9.65
C LYS A 76 -10.23 -0.80 -8.33
N ASP A 77 -11.15 -1.77 -8.38
CA ASP A 77 -11.77 -2.32 -7.18
C ASP A 77 -10.76 -3.10 -6.35
N ASP A 78 -9.93 -3.92 -7.00
CA ASP A 78 -8.80 -4.61 -6.35
C ASP A 78 -7.86 -3.62 -5.64
N ALA A 79 -7.45 -2.56 -6.33
CA ALA A 79 -6.56 -1.54 -5.76
C ALA A 79 -7.21 -0.80 -4.57
N LYS A 80 -8.51 -0.52 -4.65
CA LYS A 80 -9.29 0.15 -3.61
C LYS A 80 -9.46 -0.73 -2.36
N GLU A 81 -9.66 -2.04 -2.54
CA GLU A 81 -9.70 -2.99 -1.43
C GLU A 81 -8.37 -3.03 -0.69
N LEU A 82 -7.26 -3.14 -1.43
CA LEU A 82 -5.92 -3.11 -0.85
C LEU A 82 -5.64 -1.78 -0.13
N GLN A 83 -6.04 -0.65 -0.72
CA GLN A 83 -5.94 0.67 -0.09
C GLN A 83 -6.70 0.74 1.23
N THR A 84 -7.91 0.15 1.27
CA THR A 84 -8.72 0.11 2.49
C THR A 84 -8.09 -0.76 3.56
N ALA A 85 -7.51 -1.90 3.17
CA ALA A 85 -6.80 -2.78 4.10
C ALA A 85 -5.56 -2.08 4.69
N GLU A 86 -4.75 -1.43 3.86
CA GLU A 86 -3.59 -0.66 4.30
C GLU A 86 -4.00 0.52 5.19
N ALA A 87 -5.07 1.23 4.85
CA ALA A 87 -5.59 2.32 5.67
C ALA A 87 -6.05 1.86 7.05
N ARG A 88 -6.66 0.67 7.14
CA ARG A 88 -7.07 0.08 8.44
C ARG A 88 -5.89 -0.37 9.28
N LEU A 89 -4.81 -0.80 8.62
CA LEU A 89 -3.56 -1.17 9.27
C LEU A 89 -2.88 0.06 9.87
N LEU A 90 -2.66 1.10 9.06
CA LEU A 90 -1.98 2.34 9.46
C LEU A 90 -2.85 3.26 10.33
N GLY A 91 -4.18 3.14 10.23
CA GLY A 91 -5.12 4.05 10.89
C GLY A 91 -5.26 5.42 10.21
N HIS A 92 -4.61 5.63 9.07
CA HIS A 92 -4.70 6.82 8.25
C HIS A 92 -4.66 6.47 6.76
N ARG A 93 -4.79 7.47 5.88
CA ARG A 93 -4.69 7.25 4.43
C ARG A 93 -3.31 6.67 4.08
N PRO A 94 -3.21 5.65 3.21
CA PRO A 94 -1.93 5.11 2.80
C PRO A 94 -1.04 6.19 2.17
N PRO A 95 0.26 6.19 2.48
CA PRO A 95 1.20 7.16 1.94
C PRO A 95 1.41 6.97 0.43
N ALA A 96 1.93 7.99 -0.24
CA ALA A 96 2.40 7.84 -1.60
C ALA A 96 3.58 6.84 -1.66
N GLY A 97 3.65 6.03 -2.71
CA GLY A 97 4.68 4.99 -2.85
C GLY A 97 4.42 3.72 -2.04
N SER A 98 3.26 3.62 -1.37
CA SER A 98 2.84 2.37 -0.72
C SER A 98 2.48 1.28 -1.73
N ALA A 99 2.28 0.04 -1.24
CA ALA A 99 1.80 -1.05 -2.09
C ALA A 99 0.46 -0.67 -2.74
N ALA A 100 -0.50 -0.18 -1.97
CA ALA A 100 -1.79 0.25 -2.53
C ALA A 100 -1.64 1.36 -3.58
N ALA A 101 -0.75 2.33 -3.37
CA ALA A 101 -0.48 3.36 -4.37
C ALA A 101 0.08 2.78 -5.68
N THR A 102 0.91 1.75 -5.57
CA THR A 102 1.48 1.03 -6.72
C THR A 102 0.38 0.28 -7.49
N PHE A 103 -0.45 -0.48 -6.79
CA PHE A 103 -1.58 -1.22 -7.41
C PHE A 103 -2.61 -0.28 -8.04
N GLN A 104 -2.90 0.86 -7.42
CA GLN A 104 -3.76 1.87 -8.02
C GLN A 104 -3.18 2.41 -9.33
N SER A 105 -1.87 2.69 -9.37
CA SER A 105 -1.22 3.14 -10.60
C SER A 105 -1.27 2.09 -11.71
N ILE A 106 -1.17 0.80 -11.39
CA ILE A 106 -1.32 -0.28 -12.37
C ILE A 106 -2.77 -0.33 -12.88
N ALA A 107 -3.75 -0.31 -11.98
CA ALA A 107 -5.16 -0.30 -12.35
C ALA A 107 -5.54 0.89 -13.27
N ASP A 108 -5.03 2.08 -12.97
CA ASP A 108 -5.28 3.29 -13.76
C ASP A 108 -4.67 3.17 -15.18
N LYS A 109 -3.49 2.51 -15.31
CA LYS A 109 -2.88 2.24 -16.62
C LYS A 109 -3.70 1.23 -17.42
N ASN A 110 -4.22 0.19 -16.78
CA ASN A 110 -5.05 -0.82 -17.45
C ASN A 110 -6.35 -0.22 -17.96
N GLU A 111 -7.02 0.60 -17.15
CA GLU A 111 -8.24 1.28 -17.57
C GLU A 111 -7.99 2.22 -18.77
N ALA A 112 -6.89 2.97 -18.74
CA ALA A 112 -6.51 3.83 -19.85
C ALA A 112 -6.16 3.03 -21.14
N ALA A 113 -5.59 1.83 -20.99
CA ALA A 113 -5.33 0.94 -22.11
C ALA A 113 -6.64 0.43 -22.74
N HIS A 114 -7.58 -0.04 -21.91
CA HIS A 114 -8.91 -0.49 -22.38
C HIS A 114 -9.69 0.63 -23.09
N GLN A 115 -9.70 1.85 -22.54
CA GLN A 115 -10.37 2.99 -23.17
C GLN A 115 -9.80 3.36 -24.55
N ARG A 116 -8.48 3.15 -24.77
CA ARG A 116 -7.84 3.41 -26.07
C ARG A 116 -8.20 2.36 -27.11
N GLU A 117 -8.35 1.10 -26.70
CA GLU A 117 -8.77 0.02 -27.61
C GLU A 117 -10.22 0.23 -28.08
N ASP A 118 -11.11 0.61 -27.16
CA ASP A 118 -12.52 0.88 -27.48
C ASP A 118 -12.65 2.11 -28.41
N ALA A 119 -11.93 3.19 -28.12
CA ALA A 119 -11.94 4.39 -28.97
C ALA A 119 -11.34 4.16 -30.37
N SER A 120 -10.38 3.24 -30.51
CA SER A 120 -9.76 2.93 -31.81
C SER A 120 -10.64 2.08 -32.73
N ILE A 121 -11.65 1.37 -32.19
CA ILE A 121 -12.60 0.59 -33.00
C ILE A 121 -13.71 1.49 -33.56
N GLU A 122 -14.10 2.55 -32.85
CA GLU A 122 -15.15 3.48 -33.28
C GLU A 122 -14.67 4.47 -34.37
N GLY A 123 -13.39 4.88 -34.33
CA GLY A 123 -12.81 5.79 -35.34
C GLY A 123 -12.58 5.20 -36.74
N ARG A 124 -12.73 3.88 -36.94
CA ARG A 124 -12.52 3.22 -38.26
C ARG A 124 -13.78 3.05 -39.12
N LYS A 125 -14.96 3.45 -38.64
CA LYS A 125 -16.22 3.29 -39.41
C LYS A 125 -16.65 4.53 -40.21
N GLU A 126 -15.98 5.68 -40.10
CA GLU A 126 -16.50 6.93 -40.69
C GLU A 126 -15.72 7.56 -41.86
N THR A 127 -14.59 7.02 -42.32
CA THR A 127 -13.80 7.67 -43.40
C THR A 127 -13.77 6.91 -44.73
N ALA A 128 -14.89 6.32 -45.14
CA ALA A 128 -14.94 5.61 -46.43
C ALA A 128 -16.27 5.73 -47.21
N VAL A 129 -17.02 6.84 -47.13
CA VAL A 129 -17.96 7.21 -48.19
C VAL A 129 -18.10 8.74 -48.24
N LYS A 130 -18.05 9.30 -49.46
CA LYS A 130 -18.27 10.71 -49.86
C LYS A 130 -17.00 11.51 -50.20
N ALA A 131 -16.30 11.01 -51.21
CA ALA A 131 -15.88 11.91 -52.29
C ALA A 131 -17.13 12.26 -53.14
N ASP A 132 -17.12 13.46 -53.71
CA ASP A 132 -18.10 14.05 -54.65
C ASP A 132 -19.39 14.63 -54.05
N GLN A 133 -19.37 15.92 -53.71
CA GLN A 133 -20.02 16.96 -54.54
C GLN A 133 -19.85 18.37 -53.93
N ASN A 134 -19.21 19.24 -54.72
CA ASN A 134 -19.17 20.70 -54.56
C ASN A 134 -20.53 21.33 -54.95
N GLY A 135 -20.94 22.42 -54.30
CA GLY A 135 -21.71 23.48 -54.95
C GLY A 135 -22.71 24.28 -54.11
N SER A 136 -22.42 25.59 -54.00
CA SER A 136 -23.37 26.71 -54.20
C SER A 136 -24.12 27.38 -53.02
N THR A 137 -23.54 28.50 -52.57
CA THR A 137 -24.09 29.88 -52.44
C THR A 137 -25.44 30.21 -51.75
N ASN A 138 -25.30 31.08 -50.74
CA ASN A 138 -25.94 32.40 -50.50
C ASN A 138 -27.36 32.57 -49.91
N GLU A 139 -27.43 33.67 -49.13
CA GLU A 139 -28.55 34.53 -48.67
C GLU A 139 -29.31 34.08 -47.40
N LYS A 140 -29.15 34.74 -46.24
CA LYS A 140 -29.61 36.05 -45.73
C LYS A 140 -31.11 36.12 -45.36
N GLU A 141 -31.31 36.62 -44.13
CA GLU A 141 -32.46 37.35 -43.57
C GLU A 141 -33.57 36.63 -42.77
N ASP A 142 -33.84 37.30 -41.64
CA ASP A 142 -35.07 37.41 -40.84
C ASP A 142 -35.41 36.44 -39.68
N VAL A 143 -35.12 36.95 -38.47
CA VAL A 143 -35.90 36.87 -37.20
C VAL A 143 -37.39 37.18 -37.43
N PRO A 144 -38.38 36.72 -36.60
CA PRO A 144 -38.36 36.89 -35.14
C PRO A 144 -39.10 35.85 -34.25
N ALA A 145 -38.71 35.88 -32.96
CA ALA A 145 -39.49 35.74 -31.72
C ALA A 145 -40.56 34.64 -31.52
N LYS A 146 -40.39 33.87 -30.42
CA LYS A 146 -41.37 33.54 -29.35
C LYS A 146 -40.70 32.52 -28.40
N ASP A 147 -40.34 32.89 -27.18
CA ASP A 147 -41.18 33.04 -25.97
C ASP A 147 -41.51 31.70 -25.26
N SER A 148 -41.35 31.74 -23.94
CA SER A 148 -41.93 30.93 -22.86
C SER A 148 -41.24 29.68 -22.29
N GLY A 149 -40.98 29.76 -20.96
CA GLY A 149 -40.85 28.67 -19.97
C GLY A 149 -39.42 28.35 -19.53
N VAL A 150 -38.79 28.95 -18.50
CA VAL A 150 -39.14 29.13 -17.07
C VAL A 150 -39.54 27.83 -16.36
N SER A 151 -38.64 27.34 -15.49
CA SER A 151 -38.85 26.75 -14.15
C SER A 151 -37.69 25.76 -13.84
N GLU A 152 -37.16 25.60 -12.64
CA GLU A 152 -37.18 26.41 -11.43
C GLU A 152 -36.02 25.89 -10.58
N LYS A 153 -35.28 26.82 -9.99
CA LYS A 153 -34.32 26.59 -8.92
C LYS A 153 -35.13 26.33 -7.65
N LYS A 154 -34.90 25.24 -6.93
CA LYS A 154 -35.34 25.12 -5.54
C LYS A 154 -34.21 24.63 -4.64
N GLU A 155 -33.63 25.61 -3.95
CA GLU A 155 -33.10 25.49 -2.60
C GLU A 155 -34.20 24.98 -1.66
N ALA A 156 -33.84 24.08 -0.76
CA ALA A 156 -34.58 23.87 0.48
C ALA A 156 -33.58 23.88 1.63
N ALA A 157 -33.55 25.03 2.29
CA ALA A 157 -33.02 25.23 3.62
C ALA A 157 -33.82 24.42 4.65
N THR A 158 -33.14 23.86 5.65
CA THR A 158 -33.74 23.46 6.92
C THR A 158 -33.39 24.50 8.01
N PRO A 159 -34.35 24.90 8.86
CA PRO A 159 -34.17 25.98 9.82
C PRO A 159 -33.70 25.54 11.22
N TYR A 160 -33.06 26.51 11.88
CA TYR A 160 -32.70 26.64 13.29
C TYR A 160 -33.80 26.30 14.32
N GLN A 161 -33.39 25.67 15.44
CA GLN A 161 -33.56 26.10 16.85
C GLN A 161 -32.37 25.47 17.61
N ASP A 162 -31.35 26.19 18.10
CA ASP A 162 -31.29 27.02 19.31
C ASP A 162 -31.97 26.42 20.55
N GLU A 163 -31.15 25.93 21.49
CA GLU A 163 -31.31 26.11 22.95
C GLU A 163 -29.95 25.93 23.67
N VAL A 164 -29.33 27.08 23.97
CA VAL A 164 -28.68 27.47 25.22
C VAL A 164 -28.27 26.41 26.25
N VAL A 165 -26.96 26.25 26.51
CA VAL A 165 -26.44 26.21 27.89
C VAL A 165 -25.03 26.81 28.00
N SER A 166 -24.94 27.80 28.90
CA SER A 166 -23.77 28.49 29.44
C SER A 166 -22.57 27.63 29.84
N ALA A 167 -21.35 28.13 29.58
CA ALA A 167 -20.35 28.43 30.63
C ALA A 167 -19.12 29.17 30.04
N LYS A 168 -18.86 30.38 30.54
CA LYS A 168 -17.57 31.11 30.43
C LYS A 168 -16.52 30.44 31.35
N PRO A 169 -15.21 30.69 31.16
CA PRO A 169 -14.61 31.84 31.84
C PRO A 169 -13.59 32.65 31.01
N ASP A 170 -13.31 33.81 31.57
CA ASP A 170 -12.71 35.03 31.02
C ASP A 170 -11.22 34.96 30.57
N PRO A 171 -10.81 35.94 29.74
CA PRO A 171 -9.42 36.15 29.32
C PRO A 171 -8.65 37.00 30.34
N SER A 172 -7.48 36.52 30.79
CA SER A 172 -6.56 37.32 31.59
C SER A 172 -5.18 37.44 30.95
N THR A 173 -4.68 38.67 31.07
CA THR A 173 -3.64 39.37 30.34
C THR A 173 -2.32 39.33 31.11
N ALA A 174 -1.20 39.03 30.45
CA ALA A 174 0.16 39.48 30.81
C ALA A 174 1.07 39.25 29.57
N LYS A 175 1.39 40.23 28.74
CA LYS A 175 2.40 41.31 28.84
C LYS A 175 3.86 40.90 29.15
N ILE A 176 4.64 40.90 28.05
CA ILE A 176 5.96 41.54 27.80
C ILE A 176 7.25 40.87 28.33
N THR A 177 8.13 40.50 27.39
CA THR A 177 9.51 41.00 27.12
C THR A 177 10.13 40.04 26.08
N ASP A 178 10.33 40.41 24.82
CA ASP A 178 11.45 41.18 24.24
C ASP A 178 12.83 40.87 24.83
N ALA A 179 13.56 39.99 24.17
CA ALA A 179 15.01 40.02 24.09
C ALA A 179 15.46 39.33 22.79
N SER A 180 16.25 40.10 22.06
CA SER A 180 16.81 39.87 20.74
C SER A 180 18.06 39.00 20.79
N GLU A 181 18.45 38.55 19.59
CA GLU A 181 19.82 38.45 19.07
C GLU A 181 20.48 37.06 18.89
N LYS A 182 21.06 36.94 17.68
CA LYS A 182 22.06 36.01 17.12
C LYS A 182 21.54 34.68 16.54
N LYS A 183 21.46 34.54 15.21
CA LYS A 183 22.53 34.47 14.17
C LYS A 183 23.29 33.15 14.17
N ASP A 184 23.22 32.54 12.99
CA ASP A 184 24.17 31.65 12.32
C ASP A 184 24.45 30.30 12.99
N ASP A 185 23.97 29.20 12.40
CA ASP A 185 24.84 28.35 11.57
C ASP A 185 24.05 27.12 11.08
N ALA A 186 23.85 27.05 9.78
CA ALA A 186 23.30 25.88 9.10
C ALA A 186 24.48 24.98 8.73
N THR A 187 24.74 23.94 9.53
CA THR A 187 25.65 22.86 9.16
C THR A 187 24.92 21.51 9.16
N VAL A 188 24.79 21.00 7.95
CA VAL A 188 24.19 19.75 7.46
C VAL A 188 24.75 18.50 8.16
N PRO A 189 23.91 17.57 8.70
CA PRO A 189 24.35 16.23 9.10
C PRO A 189 23.89 15.12 8.12
N GLU A 190 23.61 15.44 6.86
CA GLU A 190 23.07 14.47 5.89
C GLU A 190 24.16 13.66 5.15
N ALA A 191 25.41 14.15 5.09
CA ALA A 191 26.46 13.52 4.30
C ALA A 191 27.10 12.28 4.94
N THR A 192 27.05 12.12 6.26
CA THR A 192 27.68 10.98 6.96
C THR A 192 26.80 9.73 6.98
N GLU A 193 25.47 9.88 6.92
CA GLU A 193 24.54 8.74 6.89
C GLU A 193 24.48 8.06 5.51
N ILE A 194 24.68 8.83 4.44
CA ILE A 194 24.72 8.32 3.05
C ILE A 194 25.94 7.43 2.83
N ILE A 195 27.11 7.81 3.35
CA ILE A 195 28.35 7.01 3.22
C ILE A 195 28.21 5.67 3.92
N LYS A 196 27.60 5.64 5.11
CA LYS A 196 27.39 4.40 5.87
C LYS A 196 26.41 3.44 5.18
N LYS A 197 25.36 3.97 4.54
CA LYS A 197 24.42 3.16 3.74
C LYS A 197 25.05 2.62 2.45
N GLN A 198 26.04 3.32 1.88
CA GLN A 198 26.80 2.82 0.73
C GLN A 198 27.71 1.63 1.08
N GLU A 199 28.36 1.63 2.25
CA GLU A 199 29.19 0.50 2.70
C GLU A 199 28.35 -0.76 3.01
N GLU A 200 27.14 -0.59 3.55
CA GLU A 200 26.24 -1.71 3.86
C GLU A 200 25.71 -2.41 2.59
N LEU A 201 25.42 -1.64 1.53
CA LEU A 201 25.04 -2.17 0.23
C LEU A 201 26.16 -2.96 -0.47
N ALA A 202 27.42 -2.58 -0.25
CA ALA A 202 28.58 -3.30 -0.79
C ALA A 202 28.78 -4.68 -0.13
N MET A 203 28.55 -4.80 1.19
CA MET A 203 28.62 -6.11 1.87
C MET A 203 27.48 -7.06 1.46
N ILE A 204 26.31 -6.50 1.15
CA ILE A 204 25.17 -7.28 0.66
C ILE A 204 25.48 -7.87 -0.72
N THR A 205 26.13 -7.12 -1.61
CA THR A 205 26.48 -7.60 -2.96
C THR A 205 27.50 -8.74 -2.92
N GLU A 206 28.53 -8.64 -2.08
CA GLU A 206 29.52 -9.73 -1.90
C GLU A 206 28.89 -11.02 -1.31
N SER A 207 27.79 -10.88 -0.56
CA SER A 207 27.04 -12.01 0.00
C SER A 207 26.18 -12.73 -1.05
N PHE A 208 25.82 -12.08 -2.15
CA PHE A 208 25.10 -12.72 -3.26
C PHE A 208 26.04 -13.57 -4.13
N GLU A 209 27.27 -13.11 -4.38
CA GLU A 209 28.25 -13.88 -5.16
C GLU A 209 28.61 -15.22 -4.47
N LYS A 210 28.74 -15.22 -3.14
CA LYS A 210 29.00 -16.45 -2.37
C LYS A 210 27.83 -17.44 -2.42
N LYS A 211 26.59 -17.00 -2.62
CA LYS A 211 25.43 -17.89 -2.75
C LYS A 211 25.44 -18.67 -4.07
N ASP A 212 25.86 -18.03 -5.16
CA ASP A 212 25.94 -18.69 -6.46
C ASP A 212 27.05 -19.76 -6.48
N GLU A 213 28.15 -19.53 -5.75
CA GLU A 213 29.21 -20.52 -5.60
C GLU A 213 28.77 -21.73 -4.77
N ILE A 214 28.03 -21.52 -3.66
CA ILE A 214 27.42 -22.60 -2.87
C ILE A 214 26.40 -23.40 -3.68
N ALA A 215 25.58 -22.73 -4.51
CA ALA A 215 24.62 -23.39 -5.38
C ALA A 215 25.32 -24.28 -6.43
N LYS A 216 26.48 -23.83 -6.94
CA LYS A 216 27.30 -24.62 -7.87
C LYS A 216 27.91 -25.85 -7.18
N GLU A 217 28.43 -25.71 -5.96
CA GLU A 217 28.94 -26.86 -5.21
C GLU A 217 27.85 -27.87 -4.86
N MET A 218 26.65 -27.43 -4.46
CA MET A 218 25.53 -28.33 -4.18
C MET A 218 25.15 -29.18 -5.39
N LYS A 219 25.14 -28.58 -6.58
CA LYS A 219 24.84 -29.29 -7.83
C LYS A 219 25.91 -30.33 -8.19
N GLU A 220 27.17 -30.06 -7.84
CA GLU A 220 28.26 -31.02 -8.05
C GLU A 220 28.23 -32.17 -7.03
N VAL A 221 27.84 -31.90 -5.77
CA VAL A 221 27.61 -32.93 -4.76
C VAL A 221 26.46 -33.85 -5.17
N GLU A 222 25.35 -33.30 -5.67
CA GLU A 222 24.21 -34.08 -6.15
C GLU A 222 24.59 -35.00 -7.32
N LYS A 223 25.41 -34.49 -8.26
CA LYS A 223 25.93 -35.30 -9.37
C LYS A 223 26.79 -36.47 -8.87
N ARG A 224 27.70 -36.23 -7.93
CA ARG A 224 28.54 -37.31 -7.36
C ARG A 224 27.72 -38.35 -6.60
N MET A 225 26.65 -37.93 -5.94
CA MET A 225 25.77 -38.84 -5.21
C MET A 225 24.98 -39.74 -6.17
N GLY A 226 24.60 -39.23 -7.35
CA GLY A 226 24.00 -40.03 -8.42
C GLY A 226 24.95 -41.10 -8.97
N GLU A 227 26.20 -40.74 -9.26
CA GLU A 227 27.22 -41.69 -9.74
C GLU A 227 27.55 -42.81 -8.72
N PHE A 228 27.47 -42.49 -7.42
CA PHE A 228 27.67 -43.47 -6.35
C PHE A 228 26.54 -44.51 -6.26
N LEU A 229 25.30 -44.10 -6.54
CA LEU A 229 24.13 -44.99 -6.49
C LEU A 229 24.09 -45.95 -7.70
N ASP A 230 24.59 -45.50 -8.86
CA ASP A 230 24.66 -46.32 -10.08
C ASP A 230 25.77 -47.40 -10.02
N SER A 231 26.72 -47.25 -9.09
CA SER A 231 27.77 -48.25 -8.84
C SER A 231 27.34 -49.39 -7.90
N GLN A 232 26.10 -49.37 -7.38
CA GLN A 232 25.49 -50.47 -6.63
C GLN A 232 24.48 -51.23 -7.50
N GLU A 233 24.90 -51.73 -8.66
CA GLU A 233 24.16 -52.85 -9.28
C GLU A 233 24.42 -54.12 -8.45
N PRO A 234 23.38 -54.75 -7.87
CA PRO A 234 23.54 -56.04 -7.20
C PRO A 234 23.86 -57.08 -8.27
N GLY A 235 25.11 -57.56 -8.24
CA GLY A 235 25.57 -58.64 -9.10
C GLY A 235 24.59 -59.81 -9.07
N SER A 236 24.12 -60.17 -10.27
CA SER A 236 23.41 -61.41 -10.56
C SER A 236 24.06 -62.58 -9.84
N GLN A 237 23.40 -63.09 -8.80
CA GLN A 237 23.65 -64.44 -8.34
C GLN A 237 22.74 -65.37 -9.13
N ASP A 238 23.27 -65.76 -10.29
CA ASP A 238 23.14 -67.12 -10.80
C ASP A 238 23.38 -68.12 -9.66
N SER A 239 22.50 -69.12 -9.55
CA SER A 239 22.76 -70.52 -9.15
C SER A 239 21.47 -71.12 -8.57
N HIS A 240 20.72 -71.87 -9.39
CA HIS A 240 20.71 -73.35 -9.41
C HIS A 240 19.70 -73.96 -8.42
N PRO A 241 19.28 -75.23 -8.62
CA PRO A 241 18.77 -75.91 -9.80
C PRO A 241 17.29 -76.33 -9.67
#